data_AF-A0A9X2LC77-F1
#
_entry.id   AF-A0A9X2LC77-F1
#
_cell.length_a   1.000
_cell.length_b   1.000
_cell.length_c   1.000
_cell.angle_alpha   90.00
_cell.angle_beta   90.00
_cell.angle_gamma   90.00
#
_symmetry.space_group_name_H-M   'P 1'
#
loop_
_entity.id
_entity.type
_entity.pdbx_description
1 polymer ?
#
loop_
_entity_poly.entity_id
_entity_poly.type
_entity_poly.pdbx_seq_one_letter_code
_entity_poly.pdbx_strand_id
1 'polypeptide(L)'
;MSRDILAGLDLLDAAGAEALAARTQSFAPVHLGTRDVPVGTLLDLIRKDDALLPPRTGHLGNWEDIALGRSGPMDFNTAICGQGHGYPLIYGFTQTETEPDGDTPAGGDAVYLPGSVVDRGGRRVLPLHTWDGRALVRRDRSRPLFCPLVSTEHEGSLVPLADLHWRRMHTIAGYRFELEASSIVTNAEAFTGMLTLLLEEAAAGPGPRRAFGELISHAVRLDGEVSRCEIRPDGRGFLLAGHRYGSARALAEAALEPFRALTGPQEFQDRLGTLPPVLPVVSHLLTSVLTGLFGTHLPDGPAGRDEDPFVTHLHWGARAMAGCPPRRGGYFTRKATVRGMRAIASTLLRSFPGARPLCVVLLPAPVFMLCPAGTDPRDADLMAALLRTVRAARPDAAYATATGWLQEHGEGFSAYLRGRFRDGSGVPHDGVLREPSVPVEPEGFRDLTFRQASAVVGAFEEVINA
;
A
#
# COMPACT_ATOMS: atom_id res chain seq x y z
N MET A 1 -14.47 -5.45 20.27
CA MET A 1 -13.19 -4.99 19.68
C MET A 1 -13.39 -3.86 18.67
N SER A 2 -14.04 -4.09 17.52
CA SER A 2 -14.25 -3.05 16.49
C SER A 2 -14.78 -1.73 17.04
N ARG A 3 -15.85 -1.81 17.84
CA ARG A 3 -16.45 -0.64 18.50
C ARG A 3 -15.52 -0.03 19.55
N ASP A 4 -14.76 -0.85 20.27
CA ASP A 4 -13.86 -0.40 21.35
C ASP A 4 -12.65 0.36 20.77
N ILE A 5 -12.12 -0.08 19.64
CA ILE A 5 -11.07 0.64 18.91
C ILE A 5 -11.56 2.02 18.50
N LEU A 6 -12.75 2.09 17.88
CA LEU A 6 -13.33 3.38 17.49
C LEU A 6 -13.65 4.25 18.70
N ALA A 7 -14.15 3.69 19.80
CA ALA A 7 -14.43 4.43 21.03
C ALA A 7 -13.15 4.98 21.67
N GLY A 8 -12.08 4.17 21.75
CA GLY A 8 -10.78 4.57 22.29
C GLY A 8 -10.09 5.67 21.48
N LEU A 9 -10.48 5.85 20.21
CA LEU A 9 -9.99 6.91 19.33
C LEU A 9 -10.99 8.06 19.13
N ASP A 10 -12.15 8.03 19.79
CA ASP A 10 -13.25 9.00 19.59
C ASP A 10 -13.71 9.12 18.12
N LEU A 11 -13.88 7.96 17.46
CA LEU A 11 -14.22 7.84 16.04
C LEU A 11 -15.59 7.20 15.76
N LEU A 12 -16.40 6.92 16.79
CA LEU A 12 -17.71 6.26 16.61
C LEU A 12 -18.61 7.04 15.65
N ASP A 13 -18.75 8.35 15.88
CA ASP A 13 -19.55 9.25 15.05
C ASP A 13 -18.93 9.45 13.67
N ALA A 14 -17.60 9.62 13.65
CA ALA A 14 -16.81 9.77 12.43
C ALA A 14 -16.97 8.59 11.46
N ALA A 15 -17.08 7.38 12.00
CA ALA A 15 -17.29 6.14 11.26
C ALA A 15 -18.77 5.89 10.90
N GLY A 16 -19.71 6.58 11.54
CA GLY A 16 -21.12 6.21 11.47
C GLY A 16 -21.38 4.83 12.07
N ALA A 17 -20.78 4.55 13.24
CA ALA A 17 -20.78 3.23 13.86
C ALA A 17 -22.18 2.64 14.05
N GLU A 18 -23.19 3.46 14.34
CA GLU A 18 -24.58 3.01 14.44
C GLU A 18 -25.15 2.54 13.10
N ALA A 19 -24.88 3.25 12.00
CA ALA A 19 -25.32 2.87 10.67
C ALA A 19 -24.62 1.61 10.16
N LEU A 20 -23.34 1.43 10.49
CA LEU A 20 -22.60 0.19 10.25
C LEU A 20 -23.21 -0.96 11.07
N ALA A 21 -23.44 -0.75 12.37
CA ALA A 21 -24.03 -1.77 13.25
C ALA A 21 -25.44 -2.20 12.81
N ALA A 22 -26.26 -1.24 12.38
CA ALA A 22 -27.59 -1.48 11.83
C ALA A 22 -27.58 -2.01 10.38
N ARG A 23 -26.40 -2.17 9.78
CA ARG A 23 -26.19 -2.61 8.38
C ARG A 23 -26.91 -1.74 7.35
N THR A 24 -27.22 -0.48 7.68
CA THR A 24 -27.75 0.52 6.74
C THR A 24 -26.62 1.21 5.97
N GLN A 25 -25.38 1.07 6.44
CA GLN A 25 -24.15 1.44 5.76
C GLN A 25 -23.23 0.22 5.62
N SER A 26 -22.66 0.00 4.44
CA SER A 26 -21.77 -1.14 4.15
C SER A 26 -20.28 -0.80 4.24
N PHE A 27 -19.93 0.48 4.06
CA PHE A 27 -18.55 0.95 4.00
C PHE A 27 -18.40 2.36 4.56
N ALA A 28 -17.43 2.55 5.46
CA ALA A 28 -17.06 3.83 6.04
C ALA A 28 -15.54 4.06 5.96
N PRO A 29 -15.05 5.11 5.28
CA PRO A 29 -13.66 5.52 5.39
C PRO A 29 -13.51 6.60 6.46
N VAL A 30 -12.57 6.41 7.39
CA VAL A 30 -12.15 7.42 8.36
C VAL A 30 -10.67 7.72 8.12
N HIS A 31 -10.30 8.98 7.93
CA HIS A 31 -8.91 9.38 7.71
C HIS A 31 -8.37 10.10 8.94
N LEU A 32 -7.39 9.52 9.64
CA LEU A 32 -6.89 10.11 10.89
C LEU A 32 -6.19 11.46 10.71
N GLY A 33 -5.52 11.69 9.59
CA GLY A 33 -4.94 13.01 9.27
C GLY A 33 -5.93 14.19 9.25
N THR A 34 -7.24 13.95 9.32
CA THR A 34 -8.25 15.01 9.45
C THR A 34 -8.90 15.08 10.83
N ARG A 35 -8.39 14.31 11.80
CA ARG A 35 -8.95 14.12 13.14
C ARG A 35 -8.01 14.64 14.22
N ASP A 36 -8.62 15.09 15.30
CA ASP A 36 -7.92 15.62 16.48
C ASP A 36 -7.62 14.49 17.48
N VAL A 37 -7.12 13.36 16.97
CA VAL A 37 -6.70 12.19 17.77
C VAL A 37 -5.19 12.28 17.99
N PRO A 38 -4.70 12.28 19.24
CA PRO A 38 -3.26 12.26 19.51
C PRO A 38 -2.59 11.02 18.90
N VAL A 39 -1.38 11.20 18.36
CA VAL A 39 -0.59 10.09 17.79
C VAL A 39 -0.33 9.04 18.86
N GLY A 40 0.04 9.46 20.07
CA GLY A 40 0.30 8.59 21.22
C GLY A 40 -0.89 7.69 21.56
N THR A 41 -2.11 8.22 21.55
CA THR A 41 -3.34 7.46 21.86
C THR A 41 -3.49 6.26 20.93
N LEU A 42 -3.27 6.43 19.62
CA LEU A 42 -3.31 5.31 18.68
C LEU A 42 -2.18 4.30 18.94
N LEU A 43 -0.95 4.79 19.14
CA LEU A 43 0.20 3.91 19.34
C LEU A 43 0.09 3.09 20.63
N ASP A 44 -0.45 3.68 21.70
CA ASP A 44 -0.72 2.97 22.96
C ASP A 44 -1.87 1.97 22.79
N LEU A 45 -2.89 2.29 21.99
CA LEU A 45 -3.96 1.37 21.66
C LEU A 45 -3.45 0.15 20.89
N ILE A 46 -2.57 0.35 19.89
CA ILE A 46 -1.94 -0.75 19.13
C ILE A 46 -1.09 -1.62 20.06
N ARG A 47 -0.28 -1.01 20.94
CA ARG A 47 0.56 -1.77 21.89
C ARG A 47 -0.24 -2.54 22.95
N LYS A 48 -1.47 -2.12 23.25
CA LYS A 48 -2.30 -2.72 24.30
C LYS A 48 -3.10 -3.94 23.83
N ASP A 49 -3.46 -4.01 22.54
CA ASP A 49 -4.18 -5.15 21.98
C ASP A 49 -3.22 -6.03 21.17
N ASP A 50 -2.77 -7.14 21.77
CA ASP A 50 -1.79 -8.05 21.16
C ASP A 50 -2.21 -8.61 19.80
N ALA A 51 -3.50 -8.59 19.47
CA ALA A 51 -3.97 -9.05 18.16
C ALA A 51 -4.01 -7.95 17.11
N LEU A 52 -4.01 -6.67 17.50
CA LEU A 52 -4.12 -5.54 16.59
C LEU A 52 -2.74 -5.15 16.06
N LEU A 53 -2.47 -5.49 14.81
CA LEU A 53 -1.25 -5.06 14.13
C LEU A 53 -1.61 -4.55 12.74
N PRO A 54 -1.82 -3.22 12.57
CA PRO A 54 -2.24 -2.67 11.29
C PRO A 54 -1.19 -2.90 10.20
N PRO A 55 -1.57 -3.35 8.99
CA PRO A 55 -0.64 -3.45 7.88
C PRO A 55 -0.16 -2.06 7.45
N ARG A 56 1.11 -2.00 7.04
CA ARG A 56 1.67 -0.95 6.21
C ARG A 56 1.91 -1.56 4.84
N THR A 57 1.07 -1.21 3.86
CA THR A 57 1.29 -1.64 2.48
C THR A 57 2.52 -0.98 1.86
N GLY A 58 3.45 -1.80 1.36
CA GLY A 58 4.54 -1.36 0.47
C GLY A 58 4.69 -2.29 -0.72
N HIS A 59 5.57 -1.97 -1.67
CA HIS A 59 5.69 -2.80 -2.87
C HIS A 59 6.80 -3.83 -2.74
N LEU A 60 6.71 -4.88 -3.55
CA LEU A 60 7.81 -5.80 -3.82
C LEU A 60 9.03 -5.02 -4.34
N GLY A 61 10.23 -5.31 -3.83
CA GLY A 61 11.47 -4.67 -4.25
C GLY A 61 12.48 -4.56 -3.11
N ASN A 62 13.28 -3.50 -3.10
CA ASN A 62 14.41 -3.33 -2.19
C ASN A 62 13.96 -2.78 -0.83
N TRP A 63 14.11 -3.58 0.23
CA TRP A 63 13.65 -3.26 1.59
C TRP A 63 14.76 -3.17 2.63
N GLU A 64 15.98 -3.56 2.31
CA GLU A 64 17.11 -3.62 3.24
C GLU A 64 17.46 -2.23 3.76
N ASP A 65 17.68 -1.27 2.87
CA ASP A 65 17.96 0.12 3.26
C ASP A 65 16.73 0.78 3.91
N ILE A 66 15.51 0.33 3.58
CA ILE A 66 14.28 0.77 4.26
C ILE A 66 14.27 0.26 5.71
N ALA A 67 14.53 -1.02 5.93
CA ALA A 67 14.53 -1.62 7.24
C ALA A 67 15.66 -1.07 8.14
N LEU A 68 16.75 -0.60 7.53
CA LEU A 68 17.88 0.00 8.25
C LEU A 68 17.75 1.52 8.46
N GLY A 69 16.64 2.15 8.04
CA GLY A 69 16.39 3.58 8.22
C GLY A 69 17.30 4.49 7.37
N ARG A 70 17.70 4.02 6.19
CA ARG A 70 18.62 4.69 5.24
C ARG A 70 17.93 5.08 3.94
N SER A 71 16.60 5.08 3.93
CA SER A 71 15.77 5.15 2.74
C SER A 71 15.09 6.51 2.54
N GLY A 72 15.54 7.52 3.27
CA GLY A 72 15.03 8.88 3.21
C GLY A 72 13.53 8.94 3.48
N PRO A 73 12.69 9.30 2.50
CA PRO A 73 11.24 9.39 2.69
C PRO A 73 10.60 8.10 3.16
N MET A 74 11.20 6.94 2.88
CA MET A 74 10.63 5.64 3.21
C MET A 74 10.95 5.19 4.65
N ASP A 75 11.71 6.00 5.41
CA ASP A 75 12.09 5.70 6.80
C ASP A 75 10.88 5.69 7.76
N PHE A 76 9.74 6.25 7.35
CA PHE A 76 8.50 6.07 8.11
C PHE A 76 8.12 4.58 8.24
N ASN A 77 8.57 3.72 7.31
CA ASN A 77 8.40 2.27 7.42
C ASN A 77 9.21 1.69 8.57
N THR A 78 10.42 2.19 8.80
CA THR A 78 11.26 1.82 9.94
C THR A 78 10.60 2.23 11.24
N ALA A 79 10.07 3.45 11.30
CA ALA A 79 9.40 3.98 12.48
C ALA A 79 8.10 3.22 12.81
N ILE A 80 7.35 2.79 11.80
CA ILE A 80 6.10 2.03 12.00
C ILE A 80 6.40 0.55 12.27
N CYS A 81 7.04 -0.12 11.31
CA CYS A 81 7.19 -1.57 11.36
C CYS A 81 8.30 -2.01 12.31
N GLY A 82 9.43 -1.29 12.33
CA GLY A 82 10.57 -1.62 13.20
C GLY A 82 10.29 -1.37 14.69
N GLN A 83 9.28 -0.56 15.03
CA GLN A 83 8.84 -0.28 16.40
C GLN A 83 7.58 -1.06 16.81
N GLY A 84 7.11 -2.00 15.97
CA GLY A 84 5.95 -2.84 16.28
C GLY A 84 4.60 -2.10 16.21
N HIS A 85 4.50 -0.98 15.51
CA HIS A 85 3.24 -0.26 15.28
C HIS A 85 2.45 -0.75 14.07
N GLY A 86 3.05 -1.67 13.30
CA GLY A 86 2.45 -2.31 12.15
C GLY A 86 3.44 -3.32 11.57
N TYR A 87 3.09 -3.89 10.42
CA TYR A 87 3.96 -4.81 9.70
C TYR A 87 3.94 -4.54 8.19
N PRO A 88 5.02 -4.85 7.45
CA PRO A 88 5.01 -4.71 6.00
C PRO A 88 4.07 -5.72 5.33
N LEU A 89 3.00 -5.21 4.71
CA LEU A 89 2.14 -5.98 3.80
C LEU A 89 2.57 -5.68 2.36
N ILE A 90 3.18 -6.66 1.70
CA ILE A 90 3.87 -6.47 0.42
C ILE A 90 2.90 -6.66 -0.74
N TYR A 91 2.66 -5.57 -1.46
CA TYR A 91 1.94 -5.49 -2.72
C TYR A 91 2.85 -5.88 -3.88
N GLY A 92 2.55 -7.00 -4.53
CA GLY A 92 3.37 -7.54 -5.62
C GLY A 92 2.88 -7.18 -7.03
N PHE A 93 1.68 -6.59 -7.19
CA PHE A 93 1.14 -6.21 -8.51
C PHE A 93 1.73 -4.87 -8.99
N THR A 94 3.05 -4.79 -8.97
CA THR A 94 3.84 -3.64 -9.41
C THR A 94 4.56 -3.94 -10.73
N GLN A 95 5.28 -2.96 -11.26
CA GLN A 95 6.07 -3.09 -12.49
C GLN A 95 7.52 -2.71 -12.25
N THR A 96 8.45 -3.36 -12.94
CA THR A 96 9.87 -3.00 -12.89
C THR A 96 10.07 -1.57 -13.36
N GLU A 97 11.00 -0.85 -12.72
CA GLU A 97 11.40 0.48 -13.14
C GLU A 97 12.09 0.46 -14.51
N THR A 98 11.91 1.53 -15.29
CA THR A 98 12.76 1.81 -16.46
C THR A 98 13.66 2.99 -16.19
N GLU A 99 14.75 3.10 -16.96
CA GLU A 99 15.54 4.33 -16.97
C GLU A 99 14.81 5.41 -17.77
N PRO A 100 15.02 6.69 -17.47
CA PRO A 100 14.64 7.77 -18.37
C PRO A 100 15.45 7.68 -19.68
N ASP A 101 14.82 8.01 -20.80
CA ASP A 101 15.46 8.06 -22.13
C ASP A 101 15.08 9.37 -22.85
N GLY A 102 16.04 10.28 -22.95
CA GLY A 102 15.82 11.65 -23.43
C GLY A 102 14.76 12.38 -22.59
N ASP A 103 13.68 12.79 -23.25
CA ASP A 103 12.53 13.47 -22.61
C ASP A 103 11.51 12.48 -22.00
N THR A 104 11.71 11.17 -22.18
CA THR A 104 10.80 10.14 -21.65
C THR A 104 11.14 9.89 -20.17
N PRO A 105 10.21 10.17 -19.24
CA PRO A 105 10.47 9.92 -17.82
C PRO A 105 10.55 8.41 -17.54
N ALA A 106 11.23 8.06 -16.45
CA ALA A 106 11.23 6.71 -15.92
C ALA A 106 9.79 6.21 -15.69
N GLY A 107 9.51 4.99 -16.12
CA GLY A 107 8.25 4.28 -15.91
C GLY A 107 8.35 3.23 -14.80
N GLY A 108 7.22 2.65 -14.45
CA GLY A 108 7.15 1.56 -13.47
C GLY A 108 7.37 2.03 -12.02
N ASP A 109 7.93 1.15 -11.20
CA ASP A 109 8.14 1.40 -9.77
C ASP A 109 9.52 1.98 -9.47
N ALA A 110 9.62 3.31 -9.62
CA ALA A 110 10.81 4.07 -9.27
C ALA A 110 11.04 4.20 -7.75
N VAL A 111 10.13 3.69 -6.91
CA VAL A 111 10.23 3.83 -5.45
C VAL A 111 10.95 2.64 -4.84
N TYR A 112 10.56 1.42 -5.19
CA TYR A 112 11.13 0.17 -4.64
C TYR A 112 12.11 -0.51 -5.59
N LEU A 113 12.15 -0.08 -6.86
CA LEU A 113 13.11 -0.52 -7.88
C LEU A 113 13.19 -2.06 -8.02
N PRO A 114 12.06 -2.78 -8.19
CA PRO A 114 12.06 -4.24 -8.19
C PRO A 114 12.82 -4.86 -9.37
N GLY A 115 13.07 -4.12 -10.46
CA GLY A 115 13.95 -4.56 -11.53
C GLY A 115 15.43 -4.48 -11.19
N SER A 116 15.81 -4.10 -9.97
CA SER A 116 17.19 -3.94 -9.54
C SER A 116 17.42 -4.48 -8.14
N VAL A 117 18.69 -4.64 -7.80
CA VAL A 117 19.18 -4.83 -6.44
C VAL A 117 19.79 -3.51 -5.98
N VAL A 118 19.27 -2.94 -4.89
CA VAL A 118 19.91 -1.85 -4.16
C VAL A 118 20.50 -2.42 -2.88
N ASP A 119 21.75 -2.07 -2.60
CA ASP A 119 22.44 -2.41 -1.38
C ASP A 119 23.37 -1.25 -1.00
N ARG A 120 23.21 -0.69 0.20
CA ARG A 120 24.02 0.42 0.73
C ARG A 120 24.08 1.61 -0.22
N GLY A 121 22.95 1.97 -0.82
CA GLY A 121 22.85 3.05 -1.82
C GLY A 121 23.46 2.74 -3.19
N GLY A 122 24.06 1.57 -3.40
CA GLY A 122 24.54 1.10 -4.70
C GLY A 122 23.45 0.32 -5.45
N ARG A 123 23.19 0.66 -6.72
CA ARG A 123 22.21 -0.04 -7.56
C ARG A 123 22.88 -0.95 -8.57
N ARG A 124 22.46 -2.22 -8.59
CA ARG A 124 22.80 -3.21 -9.60
C ARG A 124 21.55 -3.61 -10.36
N VAL A 125 21.51 -3.27 -11.64
CA VAL A 125 20.41 -3.62 -12.54
C VAL A 125 20.39 -5.13 -12.80
N LEU A 126 19.21 -5.73 -12.77
CA LEU A 126 19.01 -7.15 -13.01
C LEU A 126 18.71 -7.45 -14.49
N PRO A 127 19.24 -8.54 -15.08
CA PRO A 127 18.78 -9.05 -16.37
C PRO A 127 17.37 -9.61 -16.22
N LEU A 128 16.41 -9.07 -16.97
CA LEU A 128 14.99 -9.43 -16.85
C LEU A 128 14.55 -10.35 -17.98
N HIS A 129 13.72 -11.33 -17.66
CA HIS A 129 13.19 -12.32 -18.60
C HIS A 129 11.68 -12.45 -18.44
N THR A 130 10.96 -12.57 -19.56
CA THR A 130 9.51 -12.86 -19.58
C THR A 130 9.18 -13.87 -20.68
N TRP A 131 7.98 -14.44 -20.63
CA TRP A 131 7.56 -15.48 -21.57
C TRP A 131 7.29 -14.89 -22.96
N ASP A 132 7.79 -15.50 -24.03
CA ASP A 132 7.51 -15.10 -25.41
C ASP A 132 6.39 -15.91 -26.09
N GLY A 133 5.80 -16.86 -25.36
CA GLY A 133 4.86 -17.85 -25.89
C GLY A 133 5.46 -19.27 -25.93
N ARG A 134 6.78 -19.42 -25.83
CA ARG A 134 7.49 -20.71 -25.90
C ARG A 134 8.56 -20.88 -24.84
N ALA A 135 9.26 -19.82 -24.48
CA ALA A 135 10.33 -19.83 -23.49
C ALA A 135 10.41 -18.49 -22.75
N LEU A 136 11.15 -18.48 -21.64
CA LEU A 136 11.59 -17.24 -21.01
C LEU A 136 12.73 -16.65 -21.83
N VAL A 137 12.54 -15.42 -22.31
CA VAL A 137 13.53 -14.71 -23.12
C VAL A 137 13.92 -13.41 -22.44
N ARG A 138 15.18 -13.01 -22.63
CA ARG A 138 15.70 -11.77 -22.08
C ARG A 138 14.99 -10.57 -22.72
N ARG A 139 14.63 -9.60 -21.89
CA ARG A 139 14.02 -8.34 -22.32
C ARG A 139 14.98 -7.18 -22.08
N ASP A 140 14.89 -6.19 -22.96
CA ASP A 140 15.43 -4.87 -22.64
C ASP A 140 14.54 -4.16 -21.61
N ARG A 141 14.99 -3.02 -21.12
CA ARG A 141 14.28 -2.21 -20.12
C ARG A 141 13.59 -1.00 -20.73
N SER A 142 13.24 -1.08 -22.02
CA SER A 142 12.55 0.02 -22.73
C SER A 142 11.13 0.25 -22.20
N ARG A 143 10.54 -0.75 -21.53
CA ARG A 143 9.21 -0.67 -20.91
C ARG A 143 9.19 -1.35 -19.54
N PRO A 144 8.32 -0.89 -18.62
CA PRO A 144 8.07 -1.59 -17.37
C PRO A 144 7.49 -2.98 -17.63
N LEU A 145 7.85 -3.96 -16.78
CA LEU A 145 7.36 -5.33 -16.87
C LEU A 145 6.63 -5.69 -15.58
N PHE A 146 5.50 -6.40 -15.69
CA PHE A 146 4.70 -6.82 -14.53
C PHE A 146 5.46 -7.81 -13.65
N CYS A 147 5.83 -7.38 -12.44
CA CYS A 147 6.74 -8.14 -11.57
C CYS A 147 6.35 -9.60 -11.32
N PRO A 148 5.05 -9.96 -11.15
CA PRO A 148 4.66 -11.35 -10.97
C PRO A 148 5.04 -12.29 -12.14
N LEU A 149 5.26 -11.76 -13.35
CA LEU A 149 5.59 -12.56 -14.54
C LEU A 149 7.07 -12.46 -14.95
N VAL A 150 7.88 -11.76 -14.16
CA VAL A 150 9.29 -11.53 -14.49
C VAL A 150 10.17 -12.55 -13.79
N SER A 151 11.15 -13.07 -14.53
CA SER A 151 12.29 -13.81 -14.00
C SER A 151 13.57 -13.00 -14.14
N THR A 152 14.60 -13.37 -13.39
CA THR A 152 15.92 -12.75 -13.48
C THR A 152 17.05 -13.75 -13.31
N GLU A 153 18.20 -13.44 -13.89
CA GLU A 153 19.43 -14.18 -13.63
C GLU A 153 20.05 -13.70 -12.31
N HIS A 154 20.18 -14.62 -11.36
CA HIS A 154 20.83 -14.40 -10.08
C HIS A 154 21.73 -15.59 -9.75
N GLU A 155 23.00 -15.33 -9.43
CA GLU A 155 23.99 -16.36 -9.08
C GLU A 155 24.06 -17.52 -10.10
N GLY A 156 23.95 -17.18 -11.39
CA GLY A 156 24.04 -18.15 -12.50
C GLY A 156 22.76 -18.95 -12.76
N SER A 157 21.67 -18.69 -12.03
CA SER A 157 20.38 -19.36 -12.22
C SER A 157 19.27 -18.37 -12.59
N LEU A 158 18.30 -18.84 -13.39
CA LEU A 158 17.08 -18.08 -13.67
C LEU A 158 16.10 -18.31 -12.52
N VAL A 159 15.71 -17.25 -11.83
CA VAL A 159 14.79 -17.30 -10.68
C VAL A 159 13.63 -16.32 -10.88
N PRO A 160 12.43 -16.60 -10.34
CA PRO A 160 11.36 -15.61 -10.32
C PRO A 160 11.78 -14.33 -9.59
N LEU A 161 11.44 -13.16 -10.14
CA LEU A 161 11.81 -11.88 -9.55
C LEU A 161 11.15 -11.67 -8.18
N ALA A 162 9.90 -12.10 -8.04
CA ALA A 162 9.19 -12.09 -6.77
C ALA A 162 9.90 -12.92 -5.70
N ASP A 163 10.37 -14.11 -6.05
CA ASP A 163 11.09 -15.01 -5.14
C ASP A 163 12.44 -14.43 -4.70
N LEU A 164 13.20 -13.81 -5.61
CA LEU A 164 14.46 -13.13 -5.28
C LEU A 164 14.25 -12.07 -4.19
N HIS A 165 13.31 -11.15 -4.40
CA HIS A 165 13.04 -10.08 -3.43
C HIS A 165 12.43 -10.63 -2.14
N TRP A 166 11.55 -11.63 -2.23
CA TRP A 166 10.93 -12.23 -1.07
C TRP A 166 11.95 -12.92 -0.14
N ARG A 167 12.87 -13.71 -0.71
CA ARG A 167 13.97 -14.33 0.05
C ARG A 167 14.84 -13.29 0.74
N ARG A 168 15.16 -12.21 0.03
CA ARG A 168 15.93 -11.10 0.58
C ARG A 168 15.23 -10.41 1.74
N MET A 169 13.95 -10.08 1.62
CA MET A 169 13.15 -9.51 2.72
C MET A 169 13.17 -10.41 3.95
N HIS A 170 13.10 -11.74 3.77
CA HIS A 170 13.17 -12.69 4.89
C HIS A 170 14.53 -12.76 5.60
N THR A 171 15.60 -12.21 5.02
CA THR A 171 16.89 -12.09 5.71
C THR A 171 16.94 -10.92 6.69
N ILE A 172 15.98 -10.00 6.61
CA ILE A 172 15.92 -8.80 7.44
C ILE A 172 15.33 -9.17 8.81
N ALA A 173 16.19 -9.20 9.83
CA ALA A 173 15.78 -9.50 11.20
C ALA A 173 14.83 -8.43 11.77
N GLY A 174 13.87 -8.87 12.60
CA GLY A 174 12.95 -7.98 13.32
C GLY A 174 11.73 -7.51 12.52
N TYR A 175 11.60 -7.93 11.26
CA TYR A 175 10.45 -7.59 10.41
C TYR A 175 9.58 -8.80 10.11
N ARG A 176 8.26 -8.59 10.20
CA ARG A 176 7.24 -9.55 9.78
C ARG A 176 6.72 -9.18 8.39
N PHE A 177 7.43 -9.61 7.35
CA PHE A 177 6.93 -9.46 6.00
C PHE A 177 5.81 -10.44 5.71
N GLU A 178 4.71 -9.95 5.14
CA GLU A 178 3.67 -10.79 4.53
C GLU A 178 3.35 -10.31 3.12
N LEU A 179 3.01 -11.23 2.20
CA LEU A 179 2.48 -10.85 0.89
C LEU A 179 0.99 -10.57 0.99
N GLU A 180 0.52 -9.46 0.42
CA GLU A 180 -0.93 -9.19 0.29
C GLU A 180 -1.64 -10.34 -0.43
N ALA A 181 -0.96 -10.91 -1.44
CA ALA A 181 -1.41 -12.05 -2.22
C ALA A 181 -1.69 -13.31 -1.37
N SER A 182 -0.98 -13.52 -0.25
CA SER A 182 -1.20 -14.67 0.62
C SER A 182 -2.59 -14.68 1.22
N SER A 183 -3.13 -13.51 1.60
CA SER A 183 -4.49 -13.40 2.13
C SER A 183 -5.54 -13.79 1.09
N ILE A 184 -5.32 -13.42 -0.18
CA ILE A 184 -6.21 -13.76 -1.31
C ILE A 184 -6.12 -15.24 -1.66
N VAL A 185 -4.91 -15.80 -1.75
CA VAL A 185 -4.69 -17.21 -2.10
C VAL A 185 -5.21 -18.15 -1.02
N THR A 186 -5.01 -17.81 0.25
CA THR A 186 -5.57 -18.57 1.39
C THR A 186 -7.10 -18.59 1.34
N ASN A 187 -7.73 -17.51 0.88
CA ASN A 187 -9.17 -17.37 0.71
C ASN A 187 -9.63 -17.55 -0.74
N ALA A 188 -8.92 -18.34 -1.55
CA ALA A 188 -9.10 -18.44 -3.00
C ALA A 188 -10.55 -18.75 -3.43
N GLU A 189 -11.24 -19.65 -2.73
CA GLU A 189 -12.63 -20.00 -3.04
C GLU A 189 -13.58 -18.83 -2.77
N ALA A 190 -13.44 -18.17 -1.61
CA ALA A 190 -14.22 -16.98 -1.27
C ALA A 190 -13.94 -15.84 -2.24
N PHE A 191 -12.67 -15.57 -2.55
CA PHE A 191 -12.27 -14.59 -3.56
C PHE A 191 -12.93 -14.86 -4.92
N THR A 192 -12.83 -16.10 -5.40
CA THR A 192 -13.39 -16.50 -6.70
C THR A 192 -14.91 -16.34 -6.71
N GLY A 193 -15.60 -16.77 -5.66
CA GLY A 193 -17.05 -16.60 -5.52
C GLY A 193 -17.48 -15.13 -5.47
N MET A 194 -16.78 -14.31 -4.68
CA MET A 194 -17.04 -12.88 -4.57
C MET A 194 -16.82 -12.15 -5.90
N LEU A 195 -15.69 -12.40 -6.58
CA LEU A 195 -15.41 -11.76 -7.87
C LEU A 195 -16.36 -12.25 -8.96
N THR A 196 -16.73 -13.53 -8.97
CA THR A 196 -17.75 -14.06 -9.90
C THR A 196 -19.06 -13.29 -9.78
N LEU A 197 -19.59 -13.18 -8.56
CA LEU A 197 -20.82 -12.41 -8.30
C LEU A 197 -20.68 -10.95 -8.74
N LEU A 198 -19.58 -10.30 -8.36
CA LEU A 198 -19.36 -8.89 -8.69
C LEU A 198 -19.30 -8.66 -10.21
N LEU A 199 -18.71 -9.58 -10.97
CA LEU A 199 -18.67 -9.53 -12.43
C LEU A 199 -20.06 -9.71 -13.06
N GLU A 200 -20.88 -10.62 -12.53
CA GLU A 200 -22.25 -10.85 -12.99
C GLU A 200 -23.15 -9.64 -12.71
N GLU A 201 -23.06 -9.07 -11.51
CA GLU A 201 -23.76 -7.83 -11.13
C GLU A 201 -23.31 -6.64 -11.98
N ALA A 202 -22.00 -6.53 -12.26
CA ALA A 202 -21.47 -5.51 -13.15
C ALA A 202 -22.01 -5.65 -14.58
N ALA A 203 -22.20 -6.87 -15.08
CA ALA A 203 -22.75 -7.14 -16.40
C ALA A 203 -24.25 -6.79 -16.50
N ALA A 204 -25.02 -7.06 -15.45
CA ALA A 204 -26.46 -6.80 -15.40
C ALA A 204 -26.82 -5.36 -15.03
N GLY A 205 -25.92 -4.64 -14.36
CA GLY A 205 -26.15 -3.31 -13.82
C GLY A 205 -26.03 -2.15 -14.84
N PRO A 206 -26.48 -0.95 -14.45
CA PRO A 206 -26.30 0.25 -15.27
C PRO A 206 -24.82 0.68 -15.29
N GLY A 207 -24.25 0.89 -16.48
CA GLY A 207 -22.86 1.36 -16.64
C GLY A 207 -21.79 0.26 -16.47
N PRO A 208 -21.90 -0.88 -17.17
CA PRO A 208 -21.04 -2.06 -16.98
C PRO A 208 -19.54 -1.75 -17.13
N ARG A 209 -19.16 -0.91 -18.09
CA ARG A 209 -17.76 -0.50 -18.31
C ARG A 209 -17.10 0.05 -17.06
N ARG A 210 -17.83 0.88 -16.30
CA ARG A 210 -17.30 1.46 -15.07
C ARG A 210 -17.23 0.42 -13.96
N ALA A 211 -18.29 -0.35 -13.77
CA ALA A 211 -18.34 -1.40 -12.75
C ALA A 211 -17.22 -2.43 -12.94
N PHE A 212 -16.96 -2.87 -14.18
CA PHE A 212 -15.82 -3.72 -14.48
C PHE A 212 -14.48 -3.07 -14.15
N GLY A 213 -14.27 -1.79 -14.52
CA GLY A 213 -13.04 -1.07 -14.19
C GLY A 213 -12.78 -0.91 -12.69
N GLU A 214 -13.83 -0.92 -11.87
CA GLU A 214 -13.74 -0.94 -10.40
C GLU A 214 -13.34 -2.32 -9.85
N LEU A 215 -13.46 -3.41 -10.63
CA LEU A 215 -13.09 -4.78 -10.23
C LEU A 215 -11.76 -5.24 -10.82
N ILE A 216 -11.58 -5.06 -12.13
CA ILE A 216 -10.39 -5.44 -12.92
C ILE A 216 -10.00 -4.21 -13.72
N SER A 217 -8.81 -3.68 -13.44
CA SER A 217 -8.40 -2.37 -13.95
C SER A 217 -7.44 -2.48 -15.14
N HIS A 218 -6.69 -3.57 -15.20
CA HIS A 218 -5.69 -3.82 -16.23
C HIS A 218 -5.77 -5.28 -16.69
N ALA A 219 -5.19 -5.53 -17.86
CA ALA A 219 -4.87 -6.84 -18.36
C ALA A 219 -3.36 -6.94 -18.51
N VAL A 220 -2.81 -8.11 -18.22
CA VAL A 220 -1.40 -8.40 -18.40
C VAL A 220 -1.21 -9.55 -19.38
N ARG A 221 -0.28 -9.40 -20.31
CA ARG A 221 0.14 -10.47 -21.23
C ARG A 221 1.27 -11.27 -20.60
N LEU A 222 1.45 -12.53 -21.00
CA LEU A 222 2.51 -13.39 -20.44
C LEU A 222 3.95 -12.86 -20.70
N ASP A 223 4.12 -11.93 -21.64
CA ASP A 223 5.38 -11.22 -21.86
C ASP A 223 5.66 -10.09 -20.87
N GLY A 224 4.77 -9.88 -19.89
CA GLY A 224 4.88 -8.88 -18.83
C GLY A 224 4.26 -7.52 -19.16
N GLU A 225 3.71 -7.33 -20.37
CA GLU A 225 3.09 -6.05 -20.75
C GLU A 225 1.75 -5.84 -20.03
N VAL A 226 1.61 -4.69 -19.37
CA VAL A 226 0.39 -4.28 -18.66
C VAL A 226 -0.29 -3.15 -19.42
N SER A 227 -1.58 -3.28 -19.68
CA SER A 227 -2.40 -2.23 -20.27
C SER A 227 -3.74 -2.08 -19.56
N ARG A 228 -4.27 -0.85 -19.50
CA ARG A 228 -5.66 -0.66 -19.07
C ARG A 228 -6.58 -1.49 -19.96
N CYS A 229 -7.57 -2.13 -19.36
CA CYS A 229 -8.47 -3.03 -20.08
C CYS A 229 -9.91 -2.55 -20.06
N GLU A 230 -10.70 -3.09 -20.98
CA GLU A 230 -12.15 -3.05 -20.96
C GLU A 230 -12.63 -4.50 -20.97
N ILE A 231 -13.57 -4.82 -20.08
CA ILE A 231 -14.27 -6.11 -20.09
C ILE A 231 -15.59 -5.93 -20.81
N ARG A 232 -15.87 -6.81 -21.77
CA ARG A 232 -17.12 -6.81 -22.53
C ARG A 232 -17.84 -8.16 -22.40
N PRO A 233 -19.09 -8.20 -21.91
CA PRO A 233 -19.91 -9.38 -22.06
C PRO A 233 -20.32 -9.55 -23.53
N ASP A 234 -20.24 -10.76 -24.07
CA ASP A 234 -20.56 -11.06 -25.48
C ASP A 234 -21.71 -12.08 -25.63
N GLY A 235 -22.42 -12.38 -24.53
CA GLY A 235 -23.49 -13.37 -24.46
C GLY A 235 -23.00 -14.83 -24.37
N ARG A 236 -21.71 -15.09 -24.61
CA ARG A 236 -21.08 -16.41 -24.45
C ARG A 236 -19.99 -16.44 -23.38
N GLY A 237 -19.75 -15.31 -22.73
CA GLY A 237 -18.73 -15.13 -21.71
C GLY A 237 -18.28 -13.66 -21.60
N PHE A 238 -17.00 -13.47 -21.31
CA PHE A 238 -16.36 -12.17 -21.07
C PHE A 238 -15.10 -12.02 -21.92
N LEU A 239 -15.03 -10.94 -22.69
CA LEU A 239 -13.86 -10.57 -23.48
C LEU A 239 -12.96 -9.61 -22.70
N LEU A 240 -11.68 -9.94 -22.59
CA LEU A 240 -10.63 -9.12 -21.97
C LEU A 240 -9.44 -9.02 -22.94
N ALA A 241 -9.17 -7.82 -23.44
CA ALA A 241 -8.07 -7.55 -24.39
C ALA A 241 -7.99 -8.57 -25.55
N GLY A 242 -9.16 -8.95 -26.10
CA GLY A 242 -9.26 -9.89 -27.23
C GLY A 242 -9.28 -11.38 -26.83
N HIS A 243 -9.02 -11.73 -25.58
CA HIS A 243 -9.15 -13.10 -25.08
C HIS A 243 -10.53 -13.35 -24.47
N ARG A 244 -11.14 -14.51 -24.75
CA ARG A 244 -12.48 -14.88 -24.28
C ARG A 244 -12.42 -15.85 -23.09
N TYR A 245 -13.01 -15.43 -21.99
CA TYR A 245 -13.32 -16.28 -20.84
C TYR A 245 -14.75 -16.79 -20.94
N GLY A 246 -14.97 -18.10 -20.74
CA GLY A 246 -16.27 -18.73 -20.96
C GLY A 246 -17.35 -18.36 -19.94
N SER A 247 -16.98 -17.82 -18.78
CA SER A 247 -17.90 -17.41 -17.73
C SER A 247 -17.26 -16.38 -16.79
N ALA A 248 -18.06 -15.76 -15.93
CA ALA A 248 -17.56 -14.86 -14.88
C ALA A 248 -16.61 -15.61 -13.93
N ARG A 249 -16.96 -16.86 -13.61
CA ARG A 249 -16.11 -17.74 -12.80
C ARG A 249 -14.77 -18.02 -13.45
N ALA A 250 -14.73 -18.35 -14.75
CA ALA A 250 -13.48 -18.58 -15.46
C ALA A 250 -12.58 -17.33 -15.47
N LEU A 251 -13.18 -16.13 -15.60
CA LEU A 251 -12.45 -14.87 -15.50
C LEU A 251 -11.95 -14.61 -14.07
N ALA A 252 -12.75 -14.93 -13.04
CA ALA A 252 -12.37 -14.80 -11.64
C ALA A 252 -11.23 -15.77 -11.25
N GLU A 253 -11.30 -17.02 -11.71
CA GLU A 253 -10.24 -18.02 -11.52
C GLU A 253 -8.94 -17.56 -12.19
N ALA A 254 -9.01 -16.99 -13.39
CA ALA A 254 -7.84 -16.40 -14.05
C ALA A 254 -7.28 -15.16 -13.31
N ALA A 255 -8.12 -14.41 -12.60
CA ALA A 255 -7.68 -13.30 -11.75
C ALA A 255 -6.92 -13.73 -10.50
N LEU A 256 -7.03 -15.01 -10.12
CA LEU A 256 -6.24 -15.58 -9.03
C LEU A 256 -4.80 -15.88 -9.46
N GLU A 257 -4.56 -16.10 -10.76
CA GLU A 257 -3.25 -16.52 -11.28
C GLU A 257 -2.12 -15.52 -11.00
N PRO A 258 -2.29 -14.19 -11.18
CA PRO A 258 -1.28 -13.22 -10.75
C PRO A 258 -0.95 -13.25 -9.25
N PHE A 259 -1.90 -13.61 -8.37
CA PHE A 259 -1.62 -13.78 -6.95
C PHE A 259 -0.81 -15.05 -6.69
N ARG A 260 -1.14 -16.15 -7.37
CA ARG A 260 -0.38 -17.40 -7.32
C ARG A 260 1.06 -17.23 -7.80
N ALA A 261 1.26 -16.38 -8.82
CA ALA A 261 2.59 -16.01 -9.29
C ALA A 261 3.46 -15.32 -8.23
N LEU A 262 2.86 -14.73 -7.18
CA LEU A 262 3.58 -14.14 -6.06
C LEU A 262 3.81 -15.13 -4.92
N THR A 263 2.82 -15.96 -4.58
CA THR A 263 2.90 -16.86 -3.41
C THR A 263 3.54 -18.22 -3.71
N GLY A 264 3.47 -18.66 -4.97
CA GLY A 264 4.06 -19.91 -5.47
C GLY A 264 4.72 -19.69 -6.84
N PRO A 265 5.73 -18.81 -6.91
CA PRO A 265 6.26 -18.31 -8.18
C PRO A 265 6.87 -19.40 -9.07
N GLN A 266 7.53 -20.41 -8.49
CA GLN A 266 8.10 -21.52 -9.28
C GLN A 266 7.00 -22.40 -9.90
N GLU A 267 6.01 -22.82 -9.10
CA GLU A 267 4.87 -23.63 -9.59
C GLU A 267 4.09 -22.89 -10.69
N PHE A 268 3.97 -21.56 -10.56
CA PHE A 268 3.37 -20.72 -11.58
C PHE A 268 4.20 -20.73 -12.88
N GLN A 269 5.52 -20.58 -12.79
CA GLN A 269 6.41 -20.60 -13.96
C GLN A 269 6.36 -21.93 -14.71
N ASP A 270 6.37 -23.05 -13.99
CA ASP A 270 6.31 -24.39 -14.56
C ASP A 270 5.04 -24.62 -15.39
N ARG A 271 3.99 -23.83 -15.12
CA ARG A 271 2.68 -23.90 -15.79
C ARG A 271 2.44 -22.80 -16.82
N LEU A 272 3.38 -21.88 -17.06
CA LEU A 272 3.20 -20.72 -17.96
C LEU A 272 2.62 -21.10 -19.34
N GLY A 273 3.08 -22.20 -19.93
CA GLY A 273 2.61 -22.68 -21.23
C GLY A 273 1.14 -23.14 -21.25
N THR A 274 0.51 -23.31 -20.09
CA THR A 274 -0.88 -23.74 -19.93
C THR A 274 -1.84 -22.59 -19.58
N LEU A 275 -1.29 -21.41 -19.27
CA LEU A 275 -2.08 -20.26 -18.85
C LEU A 275 -2.73 -19.55 -20.04
N PRO A 276 -3.85 -18.83 -19.83
CA PRO A 276 -4.37 -17.90 -20.82
C PRO A 276 -3.30 -16.87 -21.23
N PRO A 277 -3.28 -16.44 -22.51
CA PRO A 277 -2.28 -15.49 -23.01
C PRO A 277 -2.41 -14.08 -22.41
N VAL A 278 -3.55 -13.79 -21.76
CA VAL A 278 -3.88 -12.52 -21.12
C VAL A 278 -4.50 -12.85 -19.76
N LEU A 279 -3.96 -12.32 -18.67
CA LEU A 279 -4.50 -12.45 -17.32
C LEU A 279 -5.12 -11.14 -16.85
N PRO A 280 -6.26 -11.16 -16.13
CA PRO A 280 -6.81 -9.96 -15.51
C PRO A 280 -6.03 -9.53 -14.28
N VAL A 281 -5.87 -8.21 -14.09
CA VAL A 281 -5.26 -7.61 -12.90
C VAL A 281 -6.34 -6.91 -12.08
N VAL A 282 -6.58 -7.45 -10.89
CA VAL A 282 -7.57 -6.94 -9.93
C VAL A 282 -7.25 -5.48 -9.57
N SER A 283 -8.30 -4.66 -9.46
CA SER A 283 -8.17 -3.26 -9.09
C SER A 283 -7.76 -3.09 -7.63
N HIS A 284 -7.09 -1.97 -7.33
CA HIS A 284 -6.79 -1.59 -5.95
C HIS A 284 -8.05 -1.36 -5.09
N LEU A 285 -9.21 -1.08 -5.69
CA LEU A 285 -10.47 -0.88 -4.97
C LEU A 285 -10.96 -2.22 -4.40
N LEU A 286 -10.94 -3.26 -5.22
CA LEU A 286 -11.34 -4.59 -4.78
C LEU A 286 -10.34 -5.14 -3.77
N THR A 287 -9.03 -5.03 -4.03
CA THR A 287 -8.02 -5.49 -3.05
C THR A 287 -8.13 -4.75 -1.72
N SER A 288 -8.42 -3.44 -1.71
CA SER A 288 -8.60 -2.68 -0.46
C SER A 288 -9.79 -3.19 0.37
N VAL A 289 -10.92 -3.53 -0.27
CA VAL A 289 -12.08 -4.09 0.42
C VAL A 289 -11.77 -5.48 0.96
N LEU A 290 -11.16 -6.34 0.14
CA LEU A 290 -10.84 -7.72 0.52
C LEU A 290 -9.77 -7.79 1.61
N THR A 291 -8.77 -6.92 1.59
CA THR A 291 -7.73 -6.81 2.62
C THR A 291 -8.33 -6.54 4.01
N GLY A 292 -9.37 -5.70 4.07
CA GLY A 292 -10.13 -5.47 5.29
C GLY A 292 -11.01 -6.66 5.68
N LEU A 293 -11.76 -7.23 4.72
CA LEU A 293 -12.65 -8.37 4.98
C LEU A 293 -11.91 -9.66 5.38
N PHE A 294 -10.69 -9.86 4.89
CA PHE A 294 -9.84 -11.00 5.24
C PHE A 294 -8.97 -10.74 6.48
N GLY A 295 -9.21 -9.64 7.21
CA GLY A 295 -8.67 -9.45 8.56
C GLY A 295 -7.17 -9.21 8.62
N THR A 296 -6.57 -8.61 7.60
CA THR A 296 -5.11 -8.35 7.57
C THR A 296 -4.62 -7.42 8.69
N HIS A 297 -5.50 -6.70 9.39
CA HIS A 297 -5.16 -5.93 10.61
C HIS A 297 -5.04 -6.80 11.87
N LEU A 298 -5.32 -8.10 11.78
CA LEU A 298 -5.26 -9.07 12.87
C LEU A 298 -4.45 -10.30 12.45
N PRO A 299 -3.17 -10.16 12.09
CA PRO A 299 -2.43 -11.21 11.40
C PRO A 299 -2.10 -12.42 12.31
N ASP A 300 -2.12 -12.26 13.63
CA ASP A 300 -2.04 -13.36 14.63
C ASP A 300 -3.36 -13.63 15.35
N GLY A 301 -4.43 -12.92 14.97
CA GLY A 301 -5.73 -13.09 15.58
C GLY A 301 -6.27 -14.49 15.33
N PRO A 302 -7.00 -15.09 16.29
CA PRO A 302 -7.70 -16.33 16.02
C PRO A 302 -8.67 -16.12 14.85
N ALA A 303 -8.65 -17.04 13.89
CA ALA A 303 -9.59 -17.02 12.78
C ALA A 303 -11.02 -16.93 13.33
N GLY A 304 -11.76 -15.88 12.94
CA GLY A 304 -13.12 -15.65 13.43
C GLY A 304 -13.22 -14.93 14.79
N ARG A 305 -12.20 -14.16 15.23
CA ARG A 305 -12.40 -13.17 16.31
C ARG A 305 -13.59 -12.28 15.94
N ASP A 306 -14.59 -12.19 16.82
CA ASP A 306 -15.86 -11.51 16.53
C ASP A 306 -15.66 -10.00 16.31
N GLU A 307 -15.52 -9.59 15.06
CA GLU A 307 -15.68 -8.21 14.59
C GLU A 307 -17.16 -7.93 14.25
N ASP A 308 -18.03 -8.23 15.21
CA ASP A 308 -19.47 -7.96 15.14
C ASP A 308 -19.80 -6.64 15.87
N PRO A 309 -20.72 -5.81 15.35
CA PRO A 309 -21.52 -5.98 14.13
C PRO A 309 -20.82 -5.57 12.81
N PHE A 310 -19.59 -5.06 12.87
CA PHE A 310 -18.82 -4.62 11.70
C PHE A 310 -17.29 -4.74 11.92
N VAL A 311 -16.54 -4.81 10.82
CA VAL A 311 -15.07 -4.87 10.80
C VAL A 311 -14.46 -3.48 10.94
N THR A 312 -13.46 -3.32 11.80
CA THR A 312 -12.67 -2.07 11.91
C THR A 312 -11.24 -2.33 11.47
N HIS A 313 -10.98 -2.08 10.19
CA HIS A 313 -9.67 -2.27 9.58
C HIS A 313 -8.82 -1.01 9.72
N LEU A 314 -7.75 -1.08 10.51
CA LEU A 314 -6.73 -0.03 10.59
C LEU A 314 -5.67 -0.27 9.51
N HIS A 315 -5.24 0.78 8.83
CA HIS A 315 -4.29 0.65 7.72
C HIS A 315 -3.31 1.84 7.65
N TRP A 316 -2.01 1.57 7.70
CA TRP A 316 -0.96 2.58 7.50
C TRP A 316 -0.78 2.90 6.02
N GLY A 317 -1.42 3.96 5.55
CA GLY A 317 -1.36 4.41 4.16
C GLY A 317 -0.14 5.28 3.89
N ALA A 318 0.62 4.96 2.83
CA ALA A 318 1.72 5.77 2.33
C ALA A 318 1.24 7.12 1.74
N ARG A 319 2.20 7.99 1.35
CA ARG A 319 1.94 9.33 0.79
C ARG A 319 0.90 9.35 -0.34
N ALA A 320 0.94 8.40 -1.28
CA ALA A 320 -0.03 8.36 -2.37
C ALA A 320 -1.45 7.95 -1.90
N MET A 321 -1.54 7.04 -0.93
CA MET A 321 -2.79 6.45 -0.45
C MET A 321 -3.51 7.35 0.56
N ALA A 322 -2.80 7.77 1.62
CA ALA A 322 -3.33 8.64 2.67
C ALA A 322 -3.08 10.12 2.38
N GLY A 323 -1.89 10.45 1.89
CA GLY A 323 -1.46 11.85 1.81
C GLY A 323 -1.24 12.47 3.19
N CYS A 324 -1.19 13.79 3.21
CA CYS A 324 -0.97 14.63 4.40
C CYS A 324 -1.91 15.84 4.30
N PRO A 325 -3.19 15.69 4.67
CA PRO A 325 -4.12 16.81 4.70
C PRO A 325 -3.66 17.89 5.70
N PRO A 326 -4.00 19.18 5.47
CA PRO A 326 -4.93 19.66 4.43
C PRO A 326 -4.30 19.83 3.04
N ARG A 327 -2.96 19.86 2.93
CA ARG A 327 -2.27 20.24 1.69
C ARG A 327 -2.42 19.21 0.58
N ARG A 328 -2.30 17.93 0.92
CA ARG A 328 -2.27 16.82 -0.03
C ARG A 328 -3.20 15.70 0.43
N GLY A 329 -4.29 15.50 -0.31
CA GLY A 329 -5.16 14.34 -0.11
C GLY A 329 -4.61 13.10 -0.82
N GLY A 330 -4.74 11.94 -0.19
CA GLY A 330 -4.47 10.64 -0.83
C GLY A 330 -5.60 10.17 -1.75
N TYR A 331 -5.34 9.13 -2.55
CA TYR A 331 -6.37 8.59 -3.45
C TYR A 331 -7.51 7.86 -2.72
N PHE A 332 -7.27 7.37 -1.51
CA PHE A 332 -8.19 6.48 -0.80
C PHE A 332 -9.52 7.17 -0.42
N THR A 333 -9.45 8.43 0.00
CA THR A 333 -10.61 9.21 0.45
C THR A 333 -11.31 9.98 -0.67
N ARG A 334 -10.83 9.89 -1.92
CA ARG A 334 -11.48 10.54 -3.06
C ARG A 334 -12.90 10.02 -3.23
N LYS A 335 -13.85 10.92 -3.52
CA LYS A 335 -15.29 10.59 -3.66
C LYS A 335 -15.58 9.44 -4.62
N ALA A 336 -14.81 9.31 -5.71
CA ALA A 336 -14.95 8.22 -6.68
C ALA A 336 -14.51 6.87 -6.09
N THR A 337 -13.33 6.82 -5.46
CA THR A 337 -12.75 5.65 -4.78
C THR A 337 -13.72 5.13 -3.70
N VAL A 338 -14.18 6.01 -2.82
CA VAL A 338 -15.12 5.65 -1.74
C VAL A 338 -16.44 5.12 -2.29
N ARG A 339 -16.94 5.70 -3.39
CA ARG A 339 -18.17 5.22 -4.04
C ARG A 339 -17.99 3.81 -4.60
N GLY A 340 -16.87 3.52 -5.25
CA GLY A 340 -16.55 2.19 -5.79
C GLY A 340 -16.40 1.15 -4.68
N MET A 341 -15.61 1.43 -3.64
CA MET A 341 -15.46 0.52 -2.49
C MET A 341 -16.79 0.25 -1.78
N ARG A 342 -17.63 1.28 -1.62
CA ARG A 342 -18.99 1.10 -1.07
C ARG A 342 -19.88 0.25 -1.97
N ALA A 343 -19.83 0.43 -3.29
CA ALA A 343 -20.60 -0.39 -4.22
C ALA A 343 -20.20 -1.88 -4.11
N ILE A 344 -18.90 -2.16 -4.09
CA ILE A 344 -18.33 -3.51 -3.88
C ILE A 344 -18.81 -4.07 -2.53
N ALA A 345 -18.54 -3.37 -1.42
CA ALA A 345 -18.89 -3.83 -0.08
C ALA A 345 -20.40 -4.04 0.10
N SER A 346 -21.24 -3.15 -0.46
CA SER A 346 -22.70 -3.31 -0.43
C SER A 346 -23.15 -4.58 -1.14
N THR A 347 -22.60 -4.88 -2.30
CA THR A 347 -22.97 -6.09 -3.06
C THR A 347 -22.55 -7.35 -2.31
N LEU A 348 -21.34 -7.37 -1.76
CA LEU A 348 -20.87 -8.50 -0.95
C LEU A 348 -21.73 -8.70 0.31
N LEU A 349 -22.06 -7.60 1.01
CA LEU A 349 -22.88 -7.63 2.23
C LEU A 349 -24.28 -8.22 2.02
N ARG A 350 -24.89 -7.99 0.84
CA ARG A 350 -26.22 -8.53 0.51
C ARG A 350 -26.20 -10.02 0.21
N SER A 351 -25.10 -10.51 -0.38
CA SER A 351 -25.07 -11.85 -0.98
C SER A 351 -24.26 -12.87 -0.19
N PHE A 352 -23.38 -12.44 0.73
CA PHE A 352 -22.58 -13.32 1.57
C PHE A 352 -22.97 -13.18 3.04
N PRO A 353 -23.57 -14.20 3.69
CA PRO A 353 -23.95 -14.14 5.10
C PRO A 353 -22.78 -13.87 6.06
N GLY A 354 -21.57 -14.32 5.69
CA GLY A 354 -20.33 -14.05 6.42
C GLY A 354 -19.80 -12.63 6.24
N ALA A 355 -20.24 -11.88 5.22
CA ALA A 355 -19.78 -10.51 5.04
C ALA A 355 -20.35 -9.60 6.13
N ARG A 356 -19.51 -8.66 6.56
CA ARG A 356 -19.82 -7.63 7.54
C ARG A 356 -19.56 -6.24 6.94
N PRO A 357 -20.27 -5.20 7.39
CA PRO A 357 -19.92 -3.83 7.05
C PRO A 357 -18.46 -3.54 7.42
N LEU A 358 -17.81 -2.68 6.64
CA LEU A 358 -16.37 -2.41 6.77
C LEU A 358 -16.12 -0.93 7.10
N CYS A 359 -15.51 -0.66 8.25
CA CYS A 359 -14.90 0.62 8.56
C CYS A 359 -13.40 0.54 8.30
N VAL A 360 -12.88 1.34 7.37
CA VAL A 360 -11.44 1.48 7.16
C VAL A 360 -10.96 2.77 7.83
N VAL A 361 -10.10 2.63 8.84
CA VAL A 361 -9.40 3.73 9.51
C VAL A 361 -8.03 3.87 8.86
N LEU A 362 -7.91 4.86 7.96
CA LEU A 362 -6.68 5.18 7.25
C LEU A 362 -5.76 6.04 8.12
N LEU A 363 -4.60 5.48 8.43
CA LEU A 363 -3.56 6.07 9.26
C LEU A 363 -2.48 6.66 8.33
N PRO A 364 -2.21 7.98 8.38
CA PRO A 364 -1.22 8.58 7.49
C PRO A 364 0.19 8.23 7.97
N ALA A 365 0.81 7.21 7.35
CA ALA A 365 2.19 6.83 7.61
C ALA A 365 3.21 7.98 7.50
N PRO A 366 3.05 8.98 6.60
CA PRO A 366 4.01 10.06 6.46
C PRO A 366 4.22 10.92 7.72
N VAL A 367 3.33 10.88 8.73
CA VAL A 367 3.58 11.62 9.98
C VAL A 367 4.86 11.18 10.68
N PHE A 368 5.30 9.93 10.47
CA PHE A 368 6.57 9.42 11.00
C PHE A 368 7.80 9.89 10.22
N MET A 369 7.64 10.64 9.11
CA MET A 369 8.76 11.36 8.52
C MET A 369 9.29 12.45 9.46
N LEU A 370 8.46 12.88 10.42
CA LEU A 370 8.83 13.78 11.51
C LEU A 370 9.70 13.10 12.58
N CYS A 371 9.96 11.79 12.51
CA CYS A 371 10.86 11.07 13.41
C CYS A 371 12.26 11.02 12.81
N PRO A 372 13.22 11.87 13.25
CA PRO A 372 14.54 11.94 12.64
C PRO A 372 15.35 10.67 12.88
N ALA A 373 16.43 10.49 12.12
CA ALA A 373 17.41 9.45 12.39
C ALA A 373 18.09 9.71 13.75
N GLY A 374 18.23 8.68 14.59
CA GLY A 374 18.99 8.76 15.84
C GLY A 374 20.48 9.10 15.67
N THR A 375 21.01 8.98 14.45
CA THR A 375 22.37 9.44 14.10
C THR A 375 22.52 10.97 14.07
N ASP A 376 21.41 11.72 14.05
CA ASP A 376 21.40 13.18 13.91
C ASP A 376 20.63 13.85 15.07
N PRO A 377 21.20 13.92 16.30
CA PRO A 377 20.51 14.46 17.48
C PRO A 377 19.98 15.89 17.31
N ARG A 378 20.70 16.71 16.54
CA ARG A 378 20.28 18.08 16.22
C ARG A 378 18.93 18.13 15.52
N ASP A 379 18.65 17.18 14.62
CA ASP A 379 17.36 17.12 13.94
C ASP A 379 16.22 16.80 14.92
N ALA A 380 16.48 15.95 15.92
CA ALA A 380 15.51 15.64 16.97
C ALA A 380 15.19 16.87 17.84
N ASP A 381 16.21 17.64 18.23
CA ASP A 381 16.04 18.87 19.03
C ASP A 381 15.26 19.95 18.26
N LEU A 382 15.62 20.17 16.98
CA LEU A 382 14.93 21.14 16.12
C LEU A 382 13.50 20.71 15.84
N MET A 383 13.27 19.42 15.62
CA MET A 383 11.93 18.89 15.43
C MET A 383 11.10 19.09 16.70
N ALA A 384 11.63 18.74 17.88
CA ALA A 384 10.96 18.97 19.16
C ALA A 384 10.58 20.45 19.36
N ALA A 385 11.47 21.38 19.01
CA ALA A 385 11.16 22.82 19.07
C ALA A 385 9.99 23.21 18.16
N LEU A 386 9.98 22.72 16.91
CA LEU A 386 8.86 22.90 15.98
C LEU A 386 7.56 22.30 16.52
N LEU A 387 7.59 21.06 17.01
CA LEU A 387 6.40 20.37 17.51
C LEU A 387 5.81 21.07 18.74
N ARG A 388 6.64 21.62 19.64
CA ARG A 388 6.17 22.44 20.77
C ARG A 388 5.41 23.68 20.30
N THR A 389 5.94 24.40 19.31
CA THR A 389 5.28 25.58 18.74
C THR A 389 3.95 25.21 18.08
N VAL A 390 3.91 24.12 17.31
CA VAL A 390 2.69 23.64 16.64
C VAL A 390 1.65 23.14 17.63
N ARG A 391 2.07 22.47 18.71
CA ARG A 391 1.17 21.98 19.77
C ARG A 391 0.50 23.11 20.52
N ALA A 392 1.21 24.22 20.73
CA ALA A 392 0.65 25.42 21.36
C ALA A 392 -0.38 26.13 20.45
N ALA A 393 -0.34 25.88 19.14
CA ALA A 393 -1.32 26.37 18.19
C ALA A 393 -2.56 25.47 18.10
N ARG A 394 -3.70 26.05 17.72
CA ARG A 394 -4.92 25.28 17.42
C ARG A 394 -4.69 24.40 16.17
N PRO A 395 -5.33 23.22 16.06
CA PRO A 395 -5.12 22.31 14.93
C PRO A 395 -5.34 22.92 13.54
N ASP A 396 -6.23 23.91 13.41
CA ASP A 396 -6.49 24.64 12.17
C ASP A 396 -5.38 25.63 11.79
N ALA A 397 -4.62 26.13 12.78
CA ALA A 397 -3.48 27.03 12.59
C ALA A 397 -2.14 26.27 12.46
N ALA A 398 -2.12 24.96 12.69
CA ALA A 398 -0.91 24.14 12.73
C ALA A 398 -0.07 24.25 11.45
N TYR A 399 -0.71 24.27 10.28
CA TYR A 399 -0.04 24.39 8.99
C TYR A 399 0.73 25.71 8.85
N ALA A 400 0.02 26.84 8.99
CA ALA A 400 0.63 28.16 8.87
C ALA A 400 1.73 28.39 9.91
N THR A 401 1.52 27.88 11.13
CA THR A 401 2.51 27.91 12.21
C THR A 401 3.77 27.15 11.84
N ALA A 402 3.62 25.91 11.32
CA ALA A 402 4.74 25.09 10.89
C ALA A 402 5.49 25.73 9.71
N THR A 403 4.77 26.25 8.70
CA THR A 403 5.39 26.92 7.55
C THR A 403 6.22 28.12 7.96
N GLY A 404 5.67 29.02 8.80
CA GLY A 404 6.41 30.20 9.27
C GLY A 404 7.66 29.82 10.06
N TRP A 405 7.55 28.81 10.94
CA TRP A 405 8.70 28.32 11.70
C TRP A 405 9.78 27.72 10.79
N LEU A 406 9.38 26.91 9.79
CA LEU A 406 10.27 26.26 8.84
C LEU A 406 10.99 27.25 7.91
N GLN A 407 10.35 28.37 7.56
CA GLN A 407 10.99 29.43 6.78
C GLN A 407 12.14 30.10 7.56
N GLU A 408 11.99 30.23 8.87
CA GLU A 408 13.00 30.87 9.72
C GLU A 408 14.12 29.90 10.16
N HIS A 409 13.79 28.64 10.45
CA HIS A 409 14.70 27.69 11.09
C HIS A 409 15.03 26.46 10.24
N GLY A 410 14.36 26.26 9.11
CA GLY A 410 14.39 25.02 8.33
C GLY A 410 15.76 24.65 7.77
N GLU A 411 16.62 25.64 7.49
CA GLU A 411 18.01 25.40 7.07
C GLU A 411 18.86 24.71 8.16
N GLY A 412 18.42 24.76 9.42
CA GLY A 412 19.08 24.10 10.53
C GLY A 412 18.99 22.57 10.50
N PHE A 413 18.04 22.00 9.75
CA PHE A 413 17.89 20.55 9.60
C PHE A 413 18.92 19.96 8.63
N SER A 414 19.34 18.72 8.92
CA SER A 414 20.24 17.97 8.05
C SER A 414 19.70 17.85 6.62
N ALA A 415 20.63 17.71 5.66
CA ALA A 415 20.25 17.47 4.27
C ALA A 415 19.45 16.16 4.10
N TYR A 416 19.72 15.17 4.96
CA TYR A 416 19.02 13.89 4.95
C TYR A 416 17.56 14.04 5.36
N LEU A 417 17.27 14.68 6.51
CA LEU A 417 15.91 14.92 6.96
C LEU A 417 15.12 15.77 5.95
N ARG A 418 15.71 16.87 5.46
CA ARG A 418 15.07 17.70 4.42
C ARG A 418 14.80 16.90 3.15
N GLY A 419 15.74 16.03 2.75
CA GLY A 419 15.59 15.16 1.59
C GLY A 419 14.36 14.25 1.65
N ARG A 420 13.90 13.86 2.85
CA ARG A 420 12.71 13.02 3.02
C ARG A 420 11.44 13.65 2.44
N PHE A 421 11.32 14.97 2.50
CA PHE A 421 10.09 15.66 2.12
C PHE A 421 10.02 16.05 0.64
N ARG A 422 11.09 15.88 -0.14
CA ARG A 422 11.09 16.12 -1.59
C ARG A 422 10.14 15.19 -2.32
N ASP A 423 9.54 15.67 -3.40
CA ASP A 423 8.70 14.85 -4.27
C ASP A 423 9.52 13.77 -5.04
N GLY A 424 8.85 12.66 -5.40
CA GLY A 424 9.42 11.63 -6.28
C GLY A 424 10.55 10.78 -5.70
N SER A 425 10.78 10.86 -4.39
CA SER A 425 11.89 10.21 -3.71
C SER A 425 11.55 8.77 -3.28
N GLY A 426 12.32 7.82 -3.80
CA GLY A 426 12.26 6.39 -3.49
C GLY A 426 13.43 5.93 -2.61
N VAL A 427 13.75 4.63 -2.66
CA VAL A 427 14.99 4.11 -2.07
C VAL A 427 16.20 4.83 -2.69
N PRO A 428 17.05 5.51 -1.89
CA PRO A 428 18.23 6.19 -2.40
C PRO A 428 19.18 5.21 -3.08
N HIS A 429 19.70 5.62 -4.23
CA HIS A 429 20.65 4.83 -5.02
C HIS A 429 21.76 5.74 -5.61
N ASP A 430 22.16 6.72 -4.82
CA ASP A 430 23.15 7.76 -5.16
C ASP A 430 24.60 7.33 -4.85
N GLY A 431 24.81 6.09 -4.44
CA GLY A 431 26.12 5.56 -4.04
C GLY A 431 26.63 6.11 -2.69
N VAL A 432 25.83 6.92 -1.98
CA VAL A 432 26.23 7.46 -0.67
C VAL A 432 25.98 6.42 0.41
N LEU A 433 27.07 6.00 1.07
CA LEU A 433 27.00 5.12 2.22
C LEU A 433 26.37 5.87 3.40
N ARG A 434 25.28 5.32 3.92
CA ARG A 434 24.60 5.81 5.11
C ARG A 434 24.71 4.78 6.21
N GLU A 435 24.90 5.20 7.45
CA GLU A 435 24.88 4.30 8.61
C GLU A 435 23.45 3.89 8.97
N PRO A 436 23.23 2.69 9.54
CA PRO A 436 21.90 2.31 9.99
C PRO A 436 21.47 3.21 11.13
N SER A 437 20.19 3.58 11.11
CA SER A 437 19.63 4.40 12.16
C SER A 437 18.23 3.92 12.52
N VAL A 438 17.96 3.94 13.82
CA VAL A 438 16.60 3.81 14.34
C VAL A 438 15.97 5.21 14.36
N PRO A 439 14.76 5.42 13.83
CA PRO A 439 14.05 6.68 13.98
C PRO A 439 13.76 6.98 15.45
N VAL A 440 13.91 8.24 15.85
CA VAL A 440 13.62 8.71 17.21
C VAL A 440 12.33 9.50 17.20
N GLU A 441 11.41 9.19 18.13
CA GLU A 441 10.24 10.04 18.40
C GLU A 441 10.74 11.32 19.10
N PRO A 442 10.66 12.51 18.48
CA PRO A 442 11.06 13.75 19.13
C PRO A 442 10.09 14.10 20.26
N GLU A 443 10.56 14.86 21.25
CA GLU A 443 9.72 15.33 22.36
C GLU A 443 8.45 16.04 21.82
N GLY A 444 7.29 15.64 22.33
CA GLY A 444 5.99 16.18 21.92
C GLY A 444 5.35 15.51 20.69
N PHE A 445 6.03 14.59 20.00
CA PHE A 445 5.46 13.87 18.83
C PHE A 445 4.17 13.13 19.17
N ARG A 446 4.17 12.38 20.28
CA ARG A 446 3.01 11.62 20.75
C ARG A 446 1.83 12.49 21.14
N ASP A 447 2.07 13.75 21.50
CA ASP A 447 1.04 14.69 21.96
C ASP A 447 0.37 15.45 20.80
N LEU A 448 0.98 15.44 19.61
CA LEU A 448 0.34 16.02 18.44
C LEU A 448 -0.89 15.21 18.04
N THR A 449 -1.94 15.89 17.60
CA THR A 449 -2.99 15.22 16.87
C THR A 449 -2.51 14.78 15.49
N PHE A 450 -3.12 13.74 14.91
CA PHE A 450 -2.84 13.35 13.53
C PHE A 450 -3.08 14.48 12.53
N ARG A 451 -4.06 15.37 12.78
CA ARG A 451 -4.26 16.59 11.99
C ARG A 451 -3.06 17.54 12.09
N GLN A 452 -2.56 17.81 13.30
CA GLN A 452 -1.37 18.64 13.48
C GLN A 452 -0.14 18.02 12.82
N ALA A 453 0.14 16.74 13.07
CA ALA A 453 1.29 16.05 12.49
C ALA A 453 1.22 16.03 10.94
N SER A 454 0.04 15.78 10.36
CA SER A 454 -0.16 15.86 8.91
C SER A 454 0.08 17.27 8.36
N ALA A 455 -0.33 18.30 9.11
CA ALA A 455 -0.08 19.70 8.75
C ALA A 455 1.41 20.05 8.76
N VAL A 456 2.19 19.54 9.73
CA VAL A 456 3.66 19.73 9.77
C VAL A 456 4.33 19.07 8.55
N VAL A 457 3.96 17.84 8.21
CA VAL A 457 4.48 17.16 7.01
C VAL A 457 4.14 17.96 5.75
N GLY A 458 2.89 18.43 5.63
CA GLY A 458 2.47 19.26 4.51
C GLY A 458 3.26 20.57 4.41
N ALA A 459 3.60 21.20 5.53
CA ALA A 459 4.42 22.41 5.58
C ALA A 459 5.87 22.15 5.13
N PHE A 460 6.48 21.04 5.57
CA PHE A 460 7.79 20.62 5.07
C PHE A 460 7.77 20.38 3.56
N GLU A 461 6.77 19.65 3.04
CA GLU A 461 6.62 19.42 1.60
C GLU A 461 6.51 20.75 0.83
N GLU A 462 5.80 21.74 1.35
CA GLU A 462 5.69 23.04 0.68
C GLU A 462 7.00 23.83 0.71
N VAL A 463 7.64 23.97 1.88
CA VAL A 463 8.86 24.78 2.02
C VAL A 463 10.05 24.18 1.26
N ILE A 464 10.12 22.84 1.12
CA ILE A 464 11.25 22.16 0.48
C ILE A 464 11.10 22.08 -1.05
N ASN A 465 9.87 22.10 -1.57
CA ASN A 465 9.59 22.03 -3.01
C ASN A 465 9.21 23.39 -3.63
N ALA A 466 9.14 24.46 -2.82
CA ALA A 466 9.06 25.85 -3.28
C ALA A 466 10.42 26.35 -3.72
#